data_AF-A0A543CX69-F1
#
_entry.id   AF-A0A543CX69-F1
#
_cell.length_a   1.000
_cell.length_b   1.000
_cell.length_c   1.000
_cell.angle_alpha   90.00
_cell.angle_beta   90.00
_cell.angle_gamma   90.00
#
_symmetry.space_group_name_H-M   'P 1'
#
loop_
_entity.id
_entity.type
_entity.pdbx_description
1 polymer ?
#
loop_
_entity_poly.entity_id
_entity_poly.type
_entity_poly.pdbx_seq_one_letter_code
_entity_poly.pdbx_strand_id
1 'polypeptide(L)'
;MPTPSHTPTPPAIAADQWPDLPRTATAAVPTERSTQAFSSAAADSFTAARDLLGDRCAGGVSAVLDLIDWSEDEIQQAQHRHRRRADLLHHSFTLLTPNTALTSRMSTEFVYRAHCRELLDRVATGGDTRPATAAEICCALIAANQLSPLRPAAFGLYARMWQLAGLMEIPGLAEAGHHHEALKRSTIDDLERLSRSKLAVAERRLSTIDCPGRHHGDPVTCAYATAGSHTPRG
;
A
#
# COMPACT_ATOMS: atom_id res chain seq x y z
N MET A 1 -44.75 -23.67 21.60
CA MET A 1 -43.49 -24.00 22.28
C MET A 1 -42.46 -24.41 21.24
N PRO A 2 -41.42 -23.61 21.01
CA PRO A 2 -40.22 -24.04 20.29
C PRO A 2 -39.04 -24.22 21.26
N THR A 3 -38.30 -25.32 21.08
CA THR A 3 -37.05 -25.66 21.78
C THR A 3 -35.91 -24.74 21.37
N PRO A 4 -35.03 -24.29 22.29
CA PRO A 4 -33.85 -23.50 21.94
C PRO A 4 -32.69 -24.39 21.48
N SER A 5 -32.12 -24.06 20.32
CA SER A 5 -30.87 -24.64 19.82
C SER A 5 -29.67 -24.03 20.55
N HIS A 6 -28.93 -24.87 21.28
CA HIS A 6 -27.65 -24.53 21.87
C HIS A 6 -26.53 -24.54 20.82
N THR A 7 -25.81 -23.43 20.69
CA THR A 7 -24.55 -23.36 19.96
C THR A 7 -23.40 -23.36 20.98
N PRO A 8 -22.38 -24.23 20.87
CA PRO A 8 -21.30 -24.30 21.85
C PRO A 8 -20.27 -23.18 21.64
N THR A 9 -19.91 -22.52 22.74
CA THR A 9 -18.82 -21.54 22.85
C THR A 9 -17.46 -22.26 22.79
N PRO A 10 -16.49 -21.81 21.96
CA PRO A 10 -15.13 -22.34 22.01
C PRO A 10 -14.35 -21.82 23.23
N PRO A 11 -13.40 -22.60 23.78
CA PRO A 11 -12.74 -22.28 25.04
C PRO A 11 -11.77 -21.09 24.92
N ALA A 12 -11.83 -20.19 25.89
CA ALA A 12 -10.86 -19.12 26.10
C ALA A 12 -9.53 -19.72 26.55
N ILE A 13 -8.45 -19.44 25.80
CA ILE A 13 -7.09 -19.77 26.20
C ILE A 13 -6.58 -18.63 27.08
N ALA A 14 -6.22 -18.98 28.32
CA ALA A 14 -5.74 -18.10 29.37
C ALA A 14 -4.43 -17.38 28.99
N ALA A 15 -4.34 -16.10 29.34
CA ALA A 15 -3.29 -15.16 28.95
C ALA A 15 -2.05 -15.15 29.87
N ASP A 16 -1.79 -16.22 30.63
CA ASP A 16 -0.91 -16.15 31.81
C ASP A 16 0.33 -17.04 31.79
N GLN A 17 0.86 -17.34 30.61
CA GLN A 17 2.17 -17.99 30.51
C GLN A 17 2.96 -17.37 29.37
N TRP A 18 3.87 -16.45 29.71
CA TRP A 18 5.20 -16.29 29.10
C TRP A 18 6.07 -15.35 29.97
N PRO A 19 7.40 -15.59 30.03
CA PRO A 19 8.29 -15.03 31.04
C PRO A 19 8.71 -13.57 30.78
N ASP A 20 9.03 -12.88 31.88
CA ASP A 20 9.50 -11.49 31.98
C ASP A 20 10.62 -11.13 30.99
N LEU A 21 10.40 -10.06 30.22
CA LEU A 21 11.45 -9.38 29.45
C LEU A 21 11.88 -8.10 30.16
N PRO A 22 13.20 -7.80 30.25
CA PRO A 22 13.71 -6.66 30.99
C PRO A 22 13.38 -5.32 30.32
N ARG A 23 13.06 -4.34 31.16
CA ARG A 23 12.86 -2.93 30.78
C ARG A 23 14.20 -2.24 30.48
N THR A 24 14.08 -1.21 29.63
CA THR A 24 14.99 -0.09 29.35
C THR A 24 16.20 -0.32 28.46
N ALA A 25 16.22 0.41 27.33
CA ALA A 25 17.26 1.41 27.07
C ALA A 25 16.76 2.42 26.01
N THR A 26 16.85 3.69 26.36
CA THR A 26 16.54 4.89 25.59
C THR A 26 17.48 4.99 24.39
N ALA A 27 16.94 5.12 23.17
CA ALA A 27 17.75 5.38 21.97
C ALA A 27 17.76 6.88 21.66
N ALA A 28 18.96 7.46 21.69
CA ALA A 28 19.27 8.80 21.21
C ALA A 28 19.16 8.86 19.68
N VAL A 29 18.78 10.04 19.19
CA VAL A 29 18.74 10.42 17.77
C VAL A 29 20.15 10.62 17.24
N PRO A 30 20.52 10.06 16.07
CA PRO A 30 21.61 10.62 15.27
C PRO A 30 21.08 11.13 13.92
N THR A 31 21.20 12.43 13.77
CA THR A 31 21.29 13.16 12.51
C THR A 31 22.61 12.78 11.83
N GLU A 32 22.59 12.37 10.55
CA GLU A 32 23.47 12.88 9.49
C GLU A 32 23.36 12.03 8.21
N ARG A 33 23.20 12.73 7.08
CA ARG A 33 23.17 12.20 5.71
C ARG A 33 24.49 11.48 5.40
N SER A 34 24.41 10.17 5.20
CA SER A 34 25.48 9.39 4.58
C SER A 34 25.12 9.10 3.12
N THR A 35 25.73 9.82 2.18
CA THR A 35 25.79 9.44 0.77
C THR A 35 26.54 8.11 0.65
N GLN A 36 25.81 6.99 0.55
CA GLN A 36 26.39 5.67 0.26
C GLN A 36 26.04 5.22 -1.16
N ALA A 37 27.03 4.57 -1.77
CA ALA A 37 26.99 4.04 -3.13
C ALA A 37 25.81 3.07 -3.34
N PHE A 38 25.04 3.32 -4.39
CA PHE A 38 23.93 2.46 -4.79
C PHE A 38 24.40 1.04 -5.11
N SER A 39 23.77 0.05 -4.48
CA SER A 39 23.85 -1.37 -4.81
C SER A 39 23.23 -1.65 -6.18
N SER A 40 23.72 -2.65 -6.92
CA SER A 40 23.23 -3.01 -8.26
C SER A 40 21.74 -3.35 -8.30
N ALA A 41 21.17 -3.93 -7.23
CA ALA A 41 19.73 -4.22 -7.16
C ALA A 41 18.86 -2.95 -7.01
N ALA A 42 19.39 -1.91 -6.35
CA ALA A 42 18.76 -0.60 -6.30
C ALA A 42 18.90 0.13 -7.65
N ALA A 43 20.01 -0.09 -8.37
CA ALA A 43 20.19 0.41 -9.73
C ALA A 43 19.25 -0.26 -10.75
N ASP A 44 18.97 -1.55 -10.59
CA ASP A 44 18.01 -2.29 -11.43
C ASP A 44 16.57 -1.82 -11.19
N SER A 45 16.22 -1.57 -9.92
CA SER A 45 14.92 -1.00 -9.53
C SER A 45 14.77 0.44 -10.00
N PHE A 46 15.85 1.23 -9.91
CA PHE A 46 15.92 2.61 -10.41
C PHE A 46 15.80 2.66 -11.93
N THR A 47 16.39 1.72 -12.66
CA THR A 47 16.30 1.63 -14.12
C THR A 47 14.90 1.23 -14.57
N ALA A 48 14.28 0.25 -13.91
CA ALA A 48 12.89 -0.14 -14.18
C ALA A 48 11.89 0.99 -13.86
N ALA A 49 12.10 1.72 -12.75
CA ALA A 49 11.27 2.88 -12.39
C ALA A 49 11.44 4.04 -13.40
N ARG A 50 12.68 4.32 -13.82
CA ARG A 50 13.00 5.35 -14.81
C ARG A 50 12.40 5.04 -16.19
N ASP A 51 12.48 3.78 -16.62
CA ASP A 51 11.97 3.35 -17.93
C ASP A 51 10.43 3.27 -17.95
N LEU A 52 9.79 2.98 -16.80
CA LEU A 52 8.32 2.95 -16.67
C LEU A 52 7.68 4.35 -16.63
N LEU A 53 8.42 5.38 -16.19
CA LEU A 53 7.87 6.69 -15.85
C LEU A 53 8.16 7.79 -16.88
N GLY A 54 8.92 7.51 -17.93
CA GLY A 54 8.98 8.32 -19.15
C GLY A 54 9.71 9.67 -18.99
N ASP A 55 10.75 9.84 -19.79
CA ASP A 55 11.65 10.99 -19.80
C ASP A 55 10.96 12.30 -20.25
N ARG A 56 10.78 13.24 -19.30
CA ARG A 56 10.70 14.70 -19.57
C ARG A 56 11.34 15.50 -18.42
N CYS A 57 12.58 15.92 -18.67
CA CYS A 57 13.33 17.06 -18.11
C CYS A 57 13.18 17.38 -16.61
N ALA A 58 14.27 17.18 -15.84
CA ALA A 58 14.65 17.75 -14.53
C ALA A 58 13.66 17.66 -13.33
N GLY A 59 12.36 17.82 -13.54
CA GLY A 59 11.32 17.58 -12.52
C GLY A 59 10.87 16.12 -12.44
N GLY A 60 11.07 15.33 -13.50
CA GLY A 60 10.69 13.91 -13.52
C GLY A 60 11.53 13.05 -12.56
N VAL A 61 12.84 13.29 -12.46
CA VAL A 61 13.72 12.55 -11.54
C VAL A 61 13.39 12.87 -10.08
N SER A 62 13.09 14.14 -9.76
CA SER A 62 12.69 14.53 -8.40
C SER A 62 11.40 13.84 -7.97
N ALA A 63 10.38 13.82 -8.85
CA ALA A 63 9.11 13.16 -8.54
C ALA A 63 9.25 11.65 -8.36
N VAL A 64 10.17 10.99 -9.08
CA VAL A 64 10.45 9.56 -8.89
C VAL A 64 11.12 9.29 -7.53
N LEU A 65 12.10 10.13 -7.16
CA LEU A 65 12.78 10.00 -5.86
C LEU A 65 11.79 10.23 -4.71
N ASP A 66 10.89 11.21 -4.83
CA ASP A 66 9.84 11.44 -3.83
C ASP A 66 8.93 10.20 -3.65
N LEU A 67 8.55 9.53 -4.75
CA LEU A 67 7.75 8.30 -4.69
C LEU A 67 8.50 7.14 -4.00
N ILE A 68 9.82 7.05 -4.20
CA ILE A 68 10.66 6.05 -3.53
C ILE A 68 10.65 6.33 -2.02
N ASP A 69 10.94 7.55 -1.60
CA ASP A 69 10.98 7.94 -0.19
C ASP A 69 9.61 7.69 0.48
N TRP A 70 8.51 8.11 -0.16
CA TRP A 70 7.16 7.87 0.37
C TRP A 70 6.79 6.39 0.44
N SER A 71 7.31 5.57 -0.49
CA SER A 71 7.10 4.12 -0.49
C SER A 71 7.82 3.46 0.68
N GLU A 72 9.09 3.81 0.90
CA GLU A 72 9.89 3.28 2.01
C GLU A 72 9.25 3.65 3.36
N ASP A 73 8.82 4.90 3.50
CA ASP A 73 8.08 5.37 4.69
C ASP A 73 6.80 4.54 4.94
N GLU A 74 5.97 4.31 3.91
CA GLU A 74 4.72 3.54 4.09
C GLU A 74 5.00 2.06 4.34
N ILE A 75 6.07 1.49 3.77
CA ILE A 75 6.54 0.14 4.13
C ILE A 75 6.91 0.10 5.61
N GLN A 76 7.73 1.03 6.09
CA GLN A 76 8.12 1.09 7.49
C GLN A 76 6.90 1.22 8.41
N GLN A 77 5.96 2.10 8.08
CA GLN A 77 4.71 2.24 8.82
C GLN A 77 3.89 0.95 8.81
N ALA A 78 3.78 0.28 7.66
CA ALA A 78 3.09 -1.00 7.55
C ALA A 78 3.76 -2.10 8.36
N GLN A 79 5.10 -2.16 8.39
CA GLN A 79 5.86 -3.09 9.23
C GLN A 79 5.60 -2.84 10.72
N HIS A 80 5.49 -1.58 11.14
CA HIS A 80 5.11 -1.24 12.52
C HIS A 80 3.70 -1.71 12.87
N ARG A 81 2.72 -1.53 11.96
CA ARG A 81 1.33 -2.00 12.12
C ARG A 81 1.23 -3.53 12.11
N HIS A 82 1.99 -4.20 11.23
CA HIS A 82 1.90 -5.64 10.94
C HIS A 82 3.24 -6.36 11.19
N ARG A 83 3.76 -6.28 12.42
CA ARG A 83 5.12 -6.78 12.77
C ARG A 83 5.40 -8.22 12.34
N ARG A 84 4.40 -9.11 12.39
CA ARG A 84 4.53 -10.52 11.98
C ARG A 84 4.71 -10.72 10.47
N ARG A 85 4.46 -9.68 9.68
CA ARG A 85 4.59 -9.67 8.22
C ARG A 85 5.69 -8.71 7.76
N ALA A 86 6.57 -8.26 8.66
CA ALA A 86 7.53 -7.21 8.36
C ALA A 86 8.45 -7.55 7.17
N ASP A 87 8.95 -8.78 7.12
CA ASP A 87 9.80 -9.26 6.02
C ASP A 87 9.04 -9.29 4.69
N LEU A 88 7.80 -9.78 4.69
CA LEU A 88 6.95 -9.80 3.51
C LEU A 88 6.68 -8.38 2.98
N LEU A 89 6.42 -7.44 3.89
CA LEU A 89 6.15 -6.05 3.56
C LEU A 89 7.39 -5.33 3.01
N HIS A 90 8.59 -5.66 3.51
CA HIS A 90 9.84 -5.14 2.93
C HIS A 90 9.95 -5.50 1.44
N HIS A 91 9.62 -6.74 1.10
CA HIS A 91 9.69 -7.24 -0.28
C HIS A 91 8.51 -6.83 -1.16
N SER A 92 7.61 -5.96 -0.67
CA SER A 92 6.41 -5.53 -1.40
C SER A 92 6.58 -4.22 -2.17
N PHE A 93 7.77 -3.63 -2.18
CA PHE A 93 8.06 -2.34 -2.82
C PHE A 93 7.58 -2.28 -4.28
N THR A 94 7.83 -3.32 -5.08
CA THR A 94 7.46 -3.34 -6.49
C THR A 94 5.95 -3.25 -6.74
N LEU A 95 5.13 -3.66 -5.76
CA LEU A 95 3.67 -3.60 -5.85
C LEU A 95 3.14 -2.17 -5.78
N LEU A 96 3.89 -1.26 -5.15
CA LEU A 96 3.49 0.13 -4.88
C LEU A 96 3.51 1.02 -6.12
N THR A 97 3.82 0.43 -7.27
CA THR A 97 3.78 1.10 -8.55
C THR A 97 2.32 1.36 -8.96
N PRO A 98 1.95 2.62 -9.20
CA PRO A 98 0.63 2.99 -9.70
C PRO A 98 0.28 2.30 -11.01
N ASN A 99 -1.01 2.20 -11.33
CA ASN A 99 -1.41 1.95 -12.70
C ASN A 99 -0.83 3.06 -13.62
N THR A 100 -0.10 2.68 -14.67
CA THR A 100 0.63 3.62 -15.55
C THR A 100 -0.27 4.66 -16.21
N ALA A 101 -1.55 4.34 -16.45
CA ALA A 101 -2.54 5.28 -16.98
C ALA A 101 -2.91 6.40 -15.98
N LEU A 102 -2.61 6.22 -14.69
CA LEU A 102 -2.97 7.11 -13.59
C LEU A 102 -1.77 7.80 -12.94
N THR A 103 -0.53 7.42 -13.31
CA THR A 103 0.72 7.91 -12.72
C THR A 103 0.78 9.42 -12.55
N SER A 104 0.38 10.20 -13.56
CA SER A 104 0.44 11.67 -13.49
C SER A 104 -0.46 12.29 -12.43
N ARG A 105 -1.53 11.59 -12.01
CA ARG A 105 -2.46 12.02 -10.94
C ARG A 105 -2.11 11.40 -9.59
N MET A 106 -1.26 10.37 -9.59
CA MET A 106 -0.72 9.71 -8.39
C MET A 106 0.62 10.29 -7.93
N SER A 107 1.05 11.42 -8.48
CA SER A 107 2.24 12.17 -8.04
C SER A 107 1.99 13.05 -6.81
N THR A 108 0.74 13.15 -6.34
CA THR A 108 0.42 13.90 -5.12
C THR A 108 0.61 13.02 -3.89
N GLU A 109 1.46 13.44 -2.96
CA GLU A 109 1.91 12.65 -1.80
C GLU A 109 0.77 11.92 -1.06
N PHE A 110 -0.24 12.65 -0.60
CA PHE A 110 -1.30 12.05 0.23
C PHE A 110 -2.14 11.01 -0.56
N VAL A 111 -2.27 11.18 -1.88
CA VAL A 111 -2.95 10.22 -2.76
C VAL A 111 -2.09 8.99 -2.97
N TYR A 112 -0.79 9.18 -3.20
CA TYR A 112 0.17 8.10 -3.36
C TYR A 112 0.27 7.25 -2.09
N ARG A 113 0.44 7.89 -0.94
CA ARG A 113 0.52 7.22 0.36
C ARG A 113 -0.75 6.43 0.68
N ALA A 114 -1.93 6.95 0.35
CA ALA A 114 -3.18 6.22 0.50
C ALA A 114 -3.23 4.95 -0.38
N HIS A 115 -2.74 5.03 -1.62
CA HIS A 115 -2.58 3.86 -2.49
C HIS A 115 -1.63 2.82 -1.89
N CYS A 116 -0.43 3.24 -1.46
CA CYS A 116 0.55 2.33 -0.88
C CYS A 116 0.00 1.64 0.37
N ARG A 117 -0.67 2.39 1.25
CA ARG A 117 -1.27 1.86 2.48
C ARG A 117 -2.29 0.77 2.20
N GLU A 118 -3.22 0.99 1.26
CA GLU A 118 -4.22 -0.02 0.89
C GLU A 118 -3.57 -1.29 0.33
N LEU A 119 -2.53 -1.17 -0.50
CA LEU A 119 -1.81 -2.33 -1.03
C LEU A 119 -1.06 -3.10 0.06
N LEU A 120 -0.36 -2.39 0.95
CA LEU A 120 0.40 -3.00 2.04
C LEU A 120 -0.53 -3.70 3.05
N ASP A 121 -1.71 -3.13 3.33
CA ASP A 121 -2.71 -3.78 4.18
C ASP A 121 -3.29 -5.05 3.53
N ARG A 122 -3.50 -5.04 2.20
CA ARG A 122 -3.86 -6.25 1.46
C ARG A 122 -2.76 -7.29 1.53
N VAL A 123 -1.49 -6.92 1.34
CA VAL A 123 -0.36 -7.87 1.49
C VAL A 123 -0.34 -8.48 2.88
N ALA A 124 -0.42 -7.65 3.93
CA ALA A 124 -0.35 -8.11 5.32
C ALA A 124 -1.48 -9.11 5.66
N THR A 125 -2.65 -8.92 5.08
CA THR A 125 -3.85 -9.76 5.28
C THR A 125 -3.96 -10.92 4.29
N GLY A 126 -3.04 -11.03 3.31
CA GLY A 126 -3.09 -12.06 2.26
C GLY A 126 -4.17 -11.82 1.20
N GLY A 127 -4.64 -10.58 1.06
CA GLY A 127 -5.60 -10.15 0.05
C GLY A 127 -4.98 -9.98 -1.34
N ASP A 128 -5.84 -9.92 -2.36
CA ASP A 128 -5.44 -9.72 -3.75
C ASP A 128 -5.02 -8.27 -4.00
N THR A 129 -3.78 -8.08 -4.46
CA THR A 129 -3.22 -6.76 -4.76
C THR A 129 -3.60 -6.25 -6.15
N ARG A 130 -4.09 -7.10 -7.06
CA ARG A 130 -4.41 -6.70 -8.45
C ARG A 130 -5.55 -5.69 -8.59
N PRO A 131 -6.69 -5.81 -7.89
CA PRO A 131 -7.80 -4.89 -8.07
C PRO A 131 -7.39 -3.46 -7.73
N ALA A 132 -7.94 -2.48 -8.43
CA ALA A 132 -7.56 -1.09 -8.17
C ALA A 132 -7.80 -0.67 -6.72
N THR A 133 -6.95 0.21 -6.21
CA THR A 133 -7.13 0.85 -4.91
C THR A 133 -8.22 1.91 -4.98
N ALA A 134 -8.76 2.31 -3.83
CA ALA A 134 -9.72 3.40 -3.74
C ALA A 134 -9.12 4.71 -4.27
N ALA A 135 -7.84 4.97 -3.97
CA ALA A 135 -7.12 6.12 -4.52
C ALA A 135 -7.03 6.10 -6.06
N GLU A 136 -6.74 4.94 -6.67
CA GLU A 136 -6.73 4.79 -8.13
C GLU A 136 -8.11 5.07 -8.75
N ILE A 137 -9.18 4.60 -8.11
CA ILE A 137 -10.56 4.87 -8.56
C ILE A 137 -10.88 6.37 -8.45
N CYS A 138 -10.47 7.05 -7.37
CA CYS A 138 -10.60 8.50 -7.24
C CYS A 138 -9.90 9.24 -8.40
N CYS A 139 -8.65 8.87 -8.72
CA CYS A 139 -7.90 9.46 -9.84
C CYS A 139 -8.63 9.25 -11.18
N ALA A 140 -9.16 8.05 -11.42
CA ALA A 140 -9.90 7.73 -12.64
C ALA A 140 -11.22 8.52 -12.75
N LEU A 141 -11.97 8.66 -11.65
CA LEU A 141 -13.23 9.42 -11.62
C LEU A 141 -13.00 10.92 -11.80
N ILE A 142 -11.94 11.48 -11.21
CA ILE A 142 -11.55 12.88 -11.45
C ILE A 142 -11.17 13.08 -12.93
N ALA A 143 -10.41 12.15 -13.52
CA ALA A 143 -10.07 12.21 -14.93
C ALA A 143 -11.32 12.18 -15.83
N ALA A 144 -12.31 11.34 -15.49
CA ALA A 144 -13.59 11.31 -16.20
C ALA A 144 -14.39 12.61 -16.01
N ASN A 145 -14.39 13.18 -14.80
CA ASN A 145 -15.10 14.42 -14.48
C ASN A 145 -14.60 15.63 -15.28
N GLN A 146 -13.32 15.62 -15.68
CA GLN A 146 -12.73 16.65 -16.55
C GLN A 146 -13.30 16.62 -17.97
N LEU A 147 -13.85 15.49 -18.41
CA LEU A 147 -14.46 15.33 -19.74
C LEU A 147 -15.98 15.57 -19.68
N SER A 148 -16.63 15.11 -18.62
CA SER A 148 -18.06 15.26 -18.41
C SER A 148 -18.39 15.17 -16.93
N PRO A 149 -19.31 16.01 -16.41
CA PRO A 149 -19.72 15.95 -15.02
C PRO A 149 -20.13 14.54 -14.58
N LEU A 150 -19.67 14.11 -13.41
CA LEU A 150 -20.05 12.81 -12.86
C LEU A 150 -21.56 12.75 -12.62
N ARG A 151 -22.15 11.62 -13.00
CA ARG A 151 -23.53 11.29 -12.64
C ARG A 151 -23.61 11.01 -11.12
N PRO A 152 -24.80 11.16 -10.50
CA PRO A 152 -24.98 10.99 -9.06
C PRO A 152 -24.38 9.70 -8.47
N ALA A 153 -24.53 8.55 -9.14
CA ALA A 153 -23.95 7.29 -8.66
C ALA A 153 -22.41 7.26 -8.78
N ALA A 154 -21.84 7.86 -9.83
CA ALA A 154 -20.39 7.95 -9.99
C ALA A 154 -19.77 8.94 -8.98
N PHE A 155 -20.48 10.02 -8.65
CA PHE A 155 -20.10 10.92 -7.55
C PHE A 155 -20.21 10.22 -6.20
N GLY A 156 -21.27 9.44 -5.96
CA GLY A 156 -21.39 8.60 -4.76
C GLY A 156 -20.21 7.62 -4.61
N LEU A 157 -19.81 6.96 -5.71
CA LEU A 157 -18.61 6.12 -5.73
C LEU A 157 -17.35 6.94 -5.40
N TYR A 158 -17.18 8.12 -5.98
CA TYR A 158 -16.04 8.99 -5.67
C TYR A 158 -15.97 9.33 -4.18
N ALA A 159 -17.08 9.76 -3.56
CA ALA A 159 -17.13 10.07 -2.14
C ALA A 159 -16.79 8.83 -1.27
N ARG A 160 -17.34 7.66 -1.62
CA ARG A 160 -17.02 6.38 -0.94
C ARG A 160 -15.54 6.05 -1.04
N MET A 161 -14.96 6.09 -2.24
CA MET A 161 -13.55 5.78 -2.45
C MET A 161 -12.63 6.79 -1.76
N TRP A 162 -13.02 8.06 -1.74
CA TRP A 162 -12.28 9.10 -1.01
C TRP A 162 -12.19 8.80 0.48
N GLN A 163 -13.31 8.40 1.08
CA GLN A 163 -13.37 8.01 2.49
C GLN A 163 -12.62 6.70 2.75
N LEU A 164 -12.79 5.67 1.91
CA LEU A 164 -12.09 4.38 2.06
C LEU A 164 -10.57 4.51 1.91
N ALA A 165 -10.09 5.41 1.04
CA ALA A 165 -8.68 5.72 0.91
C ALA A 165 -8.12 6.50 2.11
N GLY A 166 -8.98 6.97 3.03
CA GLY A 166 -8.57 7.78 4.18
C GLY A 166 -7.95 9.11 3.77
N LEU A 167 -8.42 9.69 2.66
CA LEU A 167 -7.94 10.99 2.18
C LEU A 167 -8.49 12.12 3.08
N MET A 168 -7.87 13.29 2.98
CA MET A 168 -8.22 14.47 3.79
C MET A 168 -9.72 14.81 3.72
N GLU A 169 -10.28 15.28 4.83
CA GLU A 169 -11.69 15.64 4.87
C GLU A 169 -11.97 16.86 3.97
N ILE A 170 -13.01 16.75 3.14
CA ILE A 170 -13.52 17.84 2.32
C ILE A 170 -14.90 18.23 2.87
N PRO A 171 -15.11 19.49 3.29
CA PRO A 171 -16.40 19.93 3.82
C PRO A 171 -17.55 19.60 2.87
N GLY A 172 -18.60 18.97 3.40
CA GLY A 172 -19.80 18.58 2.66
C GLY A 172 -19.67 17.34 1.75
N LEU A 173 -18.46 16.83 1.50
CA LEU A 173 -18.28 15.64 0.65
C LEU A 173 -18.86 14.39 1.29
N ALA A 174 -18.64 14.19 2.60
CA ALA A 174 -19.18 13.05 3.32
C ALA A 174 -20.72 13.06 3.37
N GLU A 175 -21.31 14.22 3.63
CA GLU A 175 -22.77 14.39 3.65
C GLU A 175 -23.40 14.15 2.26
N ALA A 176 -22.82 14.73 1.20
CA ALA A 176 -23.24 14.47 -0.16
C ALA A 176 -23.06 12.98 -0.54
N GLY A 177 -21.97 12.36 -0.08
CA GLY A 177 -21.73 10.93 -0.21
C GLY A 177 -22.83 10.09 0.42
N HIS A 178 -23.21 10.38 1.68
CA HIS A 178 -24.30 9.68 2.38
C HIS A 178 -25.64 9.80 1.65
N HIS A 179 -25.95 10.97 1.10
CA HIS A 179 -27.16 11.16 0.30
C HIS A 179 -27.20 10.25 -0.94
N HIS A 180 -26.09 10.19 -1.69
CA HIS A 180 -26.00 9.32 -2.86
C HIS A 180 -25.97 7.83 -2.50
N GLU A 181 -25.31 7.46 -1.41
CA GLU A 181 -25.34 6.09 -0.87
C GLU A 181 -26.77 5.65 -0.56
N ALA A 182 -27.54 6.47 0.15
CA ALA A 182 -28.92 6.14 0.51
C ALA A 182 -29.81 5.89 -0.72
N LEU A 183 -29.59 6.60 -1.82
CA LEU A 183 -30.43 6.53 -3.02
C LEU A 183 -29.93 5.57 -4.11
N LYS A 184 -28.61 5.31 -4.17
CA LYS A 184 -27.97 4.66 -5.33
C LYS A 184 -27.02 3.52 -4.94
N ARG A 185 -27.05 3.04 -3.69
CA ARG A 185 -26.14 2.01 -3.17
C ARG A 185 -25.84 0.87 -4.13
N SER A 186 -26.88 0.21 -4.66
CA SER A 186 -26.71 -0.93 -5.56
C SER A 186 -25.92 -0.57 -6.83
N THR A 187 -26.22 0.58 -7.44
CA THR A 187 -25.47 1.09 -8.60
C THR A 187 -24.05 1.47 -8.23
N ILE A 188 -23.82 2.03 -7.03
CA ILE A 188 -22.49 2.36 -6.53
C ILE A 188 -21.67 1.07 -6.33
N ASP A 189 -22.25 0.03 -5.75
CA ASP A 189 -21.60 -1.27 -5.53
C ASP A 189 -21.18 -1.92 -6.86
N ASP A 190 -22.04 -1.83 -7.88
CA ASP A 190 -21.74 -2.34 -9.21
C ASP A 190 -20.64 -1.53 -9.91
N LEU A 191 -20.68 -0.19 -9.79
CA LEU A 191 -19.62 0.67 -10.30
C LEU A 191 -18.29 0.43 -9.57
N GLU A 192 -18.29 0.16 -8.27
CA GLU A 192 -17.09 -0.18 -7.51
C GLU A 192 -16.48 -1.49 -8.03
N ARG A 193 -17.30 -2.54 -8.12
CA ARG A 193 -16.88 -3.86 -8.61
C ARG A 193 -16.29 -3.76 -10.02
N LEU A 194 -16.99 -3.03 -10.90
CA LEU A 194 -16.56 -2.80 -12.27
C LEU A 194 -15.25 -2.01 -12.31
N SER A 195 -15.12 -0.93 -11.54
CA SER A 195 -13.93 -0.09 -11.53
C SER A 195 -12.71 -0.84 -10.99
N ARG A 196 -12.86 -1.57 -9.88
CA ARG A 196 -11.79 -2.42 -9.33
C ARG A 196 -11.32 -3.47 -10.33
N SER A 197 -12.24 -4.06 -11.08
CA SER A 197 -11.91 -5.05 -12.13
C SER A 197 -11.27 -4.42 -13.36
N LYS A 198 -11.80 -3.29 -13.86
CA LYS A 198 -11.32 -2.65 -15.10
C LYS A 198 -9.98 -1.96 -14.94
N LEU A 199 -9.71 -1.42 -13.76
CA LEU A 199 -8.45 -0.75 -13.44
C LEU A 199 -7.42 -1.69 -12.79
N ALA A 200 -7.73 -2.99 -12.70
CA ALA A 200 -6.83 -3.97 -12.12
C ALA A 200 -5.51 -4.05 -12.88
N VAL A 201 -4.41 -4.18 -12.15
CA VAL A 201 -3.07 -4.41 -12.70
C VAL A 201 -2.74 -5.89 -12.53
N ALA A 202 -2.69 -6.64 -13.63
CA ALA A 202 -2.59 -8.10 -13.59
C ALA A 202 -1.27 -8.58 -12.97
N GLU A 203 -0.20 -7.83 -13.22
CA GLU A 203 1.18 -8.07 -12.78
C GLU A 203 1.43 -7.62 -11.35
N ARG A 204 0.51 -6.88 -10.72
CA ARG A 204 0.64 -6.43 -9.33
C ARG A 204 0.38 -7.60 -8.37
N ARG A 205 1.36 -8.50 -8.30
CA ARG A 205 1.43 -9.67 -7.43
C ARG A 205 2.85 -9.84 -6.96
N LEU A 206 3.02 -10.31 -5.72
CA LEU A 206 4.32 -10.72 -5.23
C LEU A 206 4.75 -11.99 -5.99
N SER A 207 5.88 -11.89 -6.70
CA SER A 207 6.56 -13.05 -7.25
C SER A 207 7.35 -13.78 -6.14
N THR A 208 8.08 -14.82 -6.53
CA THR A 208 9.09 -15.44 -5.65
C THR A 208 9.99 -14.35 -5.08
N ILE A 209 10.09 -14.32 -3.74
CA ILE A 209 10.96 -13.40 -3.02
C ILE A 209 12.36 -14.03 -2.98
N ASP A 210 13.32 -13.36 -3.60
CA ASP A 210 14.74 -13.66 -3.47
C ASP A 210 15.36 -12.63 -2.52
N CYS A 211 15.75 -13.07 -1.33
CA CYS A 211 16.35 -12.21 -0.32
C CYS A 211 17.79 -12.66 -0.01
N PRO A 212 18.79 -11.78 -0.20
CA PRO A 212 20.18 -12.11 0.11
C PRO A 212 20.51 -12.01 1.62
N GLY A 213 19.50 -11.87 2.49
CA GLY A 213 19.67 -11.65 3.93
C GLY A 213 20.08 -10.21 4.29
N ARG A 214 19.79 -9.25 3.42
CA ARG A 214 20.07 -7.83 3.64
C ARG A 214 18.88 -6.95 3.25
N HIS A 215 18.52 -6.02 4.13
CA HIS A 215 17.52 -4.99 3.85
C HIS A 215 18.23 -3.62 3.90
N HIS A 216 18.11 -2.81 2.85
CA HIS A 216 18.82 -1.52 2.71
C HIS A 216 20.36 -1.60 2.91
N GLY A 217 20.96 -2.75 2.61
CA GLY A 217 22.40 -3.00 2.77
C GLY A 217 22.79 -3.60 4.12
N ASP A 218 21.94 -3.48 5.14
CA ASP A 218 22.19 -4.00 6.47
C ASP A 218 21.83 -5.49 6.57
N PRO A 219 22.68 -6.31 7.23
CA PRO A 219 22.36 -7.71 7.50
C PRO A 219 21.10 -7.83 8.39
N VAL A 220 20.16 -8.67 7.99
CA VAL A 220 18.93 -8.93 8.75
C VAL A 220 18.59 -10.41 8.77
N THR A 221 17.90 -10.85 9.81
CA THR A 221 17.29 -12.18 9.86
C THR A 221 15.93 -12.15 9.17
N CYS A 222 15.93 -12.17 7.84
CA CYS A 222 14.72 -12.21 7.04
C CYS A 222 14.23 -13.66 6.84
N ALA A 223 12.94 -13.91 7.02
CA ALA A 223 12.31 -15.21 6.82
C ALA A 223 12.44 -15.74 5.38
N TYR A 224 12.71 -14.87 4.41
CA TYR A 224 12.92 -15.21 3.00
C TYR A 224 14.41 -15.30 2.61
N ALA A 225 15.33 -15.11 3.57
CA ALA A 225 16.76 -15.17 3.27
C ALA A 225 17.17 -16.58 2.83
N THR A 226 17.73 -16.70 1.65
CA THR A 226 18.26 -17.98 1.16
C THR A 226 19.50 -18.33 1.98
N ALA A 227 19.51 -19.49 2.64
CA ALA A 227 20.66 -19.96 3.40
C ALA A 227 21.85 -20.25 2.44
N GLY A 228 22.67 -19.25 2.12
CA GLY A 228 23.81 -19.48 1.23
C GLY A 228 24.64 -18.29 0.73
N SER A 229 24.25 -17.03 0.91
CA SER A 229 25.03 -15.89 0.38
C SER A 229 26.05 -15.29 1.36
N HIS A 230 26.51 -16.05 2.36
CA HIS A 230 27.68 -15.66 3.14
C HIS A 230 28.96 -16.19 2.47
N THR A 231 29.41 -15.51 1.42
CA THR A 231 30.81 -15.61 1.00
C THR A 231 31.60 -14.60 1.84
N PRO A 232 32.39 -15.03 2.84
CA PRO A 232 33.28 -14.11 3.53
C PRO A 232 34.33 -13.62 2.52
N ARG A 233 34.41 -12.30 2.32
CA ARG A 233 35.55 -11.71 1.62
C ARG A 233 36.76 -11.83 2.53
N GLY A 234 37.70 -12.72 2.15
CA GLY A 234 39.07 -12.69 2.64
C GLY A 234 39.87 -11.58 1.99
#